data_AF-A0A2W5N1L6-F1
#
_entry.id   AF-A0A2W5N1L6-F1
#
_cell.length_a   1.000
_cell.length_b   1.000
_cell.length_c   1.000
_cell.angle_alpha   90.00
_cell.angle_beta   90.00
_cell.angle_gamma   90.00
#
_symmetry.space_group_name_H-M   'P 1'
#
loop_
_entity.id
_entity.type
_entity.pdbx_description
1 polymer ?
#
loop_
_entity_poly.entity_id
_entity_poly.type
_entity_poly.pdbx_seq_one_letter_code
_entity_poly.pdbx_strand_id
1 'polypeptide(L)'
;MAPVQISRATSENTAKFSRASLSIPIPRHRQTYDASAFMLLQSYRSAAWIDGEIRLAEAQRAMVADEATPELLESLVLTHEMALQLAIRAFEESIGSTAHLQTRIILDRTAVPFFTSDDPVVYTNRFHLQKDVLGGAGLGSSGAVLLMPLTPQLLLVSFDPAIYRLEKRLRELGVIDRVGDVAAFNDLQAVRGHANLYFRDWRDRALVASTYHKVRSSRRERWVDVETLQETAPGSQTFVAVTSGWVHHPDRREILHMQRNIPAPGAWPLLLNYTEHARRARRGANQHSLWK
;
A
#
# COMPACT_ATOMS: atom_id res chain seq x y z
N MET A 1 3.49 -8.90 -35.10
CA MET A 1 4.70 -8.90 -34.25
C MET A 1 5.60 -7.76 -34.72
N ALA A 2 5.55 -6.63 -34.02
CA ALA A 2 6.43 -5.48 -34.28
C ALA A 2 7.49 -5.40 -33.17
N PRO A 3 8.75 -5.03 -33.49
CA PRO A 3 9.86 -5.13 -32.54
C PRO A 3 9.87 -3.97 -31.54
N VAL A 4 10.31 -4.29 -30.32
CA VAL A 4 10.56 -3.36 -29.21
C VAL A 4 11.70 -2.41 -29.56
N GLN A 5 11.45 -1.10 -29.56
CA GLN A 5 12.48 -0.07 -29.70
C GLN A 5 13.13 0.23 -28.34
N ILE A 6 14.45 0.09 -28.28
CA ILE A 6 15.31 0.57 -27.19
C ILE A 6 15.87 1.91 -27.64
N SER A 7 15.50 3.01 -26.98
CA SER A 7 16.10 4.33 -27.23
C SER A 7 16.96 4.79 -26.06
N ARG A 8 18.13 5.33 -26.41
CA ARG A 8 19.16 5.88 -25.53
C ARG A 8 18.91 7.38 -25.43
N ALA A 9 18.70 7.91 -24.23
CA ALA A 9 18.45 9.34 -24.04
C ALA A 9 19.72 10.15 -24.31
N THR A 10 19.72 10.95 -25.39
CA THR A 10 20.71 12.01 -25.65
C THR A 10 20.12 13.36 -25.26
N SER A 11 20.94 14.15 -24.57
CA SER A 11 20.68 15.53 -24.17
C SER A 11 20.60 16.45 -25.38
N GLU A 12 19.47 17.12 -25.57
CA GLU A 12 19.35 18.44 -26.24
C GLU A 12 17.86 18.76 -26.46
N ASN A 13 17.26 19.56 -25.58
CA ASN A 13 16.37 20.63 -26.02
C ASN A 13 16.08 21.59 -24.87
N THR A 14 16.84 22.67 -24.88
CA THR A 14 16.69 23.83 -24.01
C THR A 14 15.64 24.75 -24.62
N ALA A 15 14.77 25.27 -23.75
CA ALA A 15 14.06 26.55 -23.84
C ALA A 15 12.54 26.55 -24.10
N LYS A 16 11.90 27.40 -23.28
CA LYS A 16 10.55 27.98 -23.33
C LYS A 16 9.44 27.24 -22.59
N PHE A 17 9.53 27.25 -21.26
CA PHE A 17 8.35 27.40 -20.41
C PHE A 17 8.47 28.66 -19.56
N SER A 18 7.57 29.60 -19.85
CA SER A 18 7.36 30.86 -19.16
C SER A 18 6.91 30.63 -17.72
N ARG A 19 7.43 31.43 -16.78
CA ARG A 19 7.08 31.43 -15.35
C ARG A 19 5.61 31.79 -15.15
N ALA A 20 4.75 30.80 -15.01
CA ALA A 20 3.57 30.88 -14.15
C ALA A 20 3.97 30.25 -12.81
N SER A 21 4.34 31.07 -11.84
CA SER A 21 4.58 30.64 -10.47
C SER A 21 3.26 30.16 -9.85
N LEU A 22 3.01 28.85 -9.95
CA LEU A 22 2.08 28.14 -9.08
C LEU A 22 2.62 28.23 -7.66
N SER A 23 2.23 29.29 -6.95
CA SER A 23 2.40 29.37 -5.51
C SER A 23 1.40 28.39 -4.88
N ILE A 24 1.84 27.15 -4.67
CA ILE A 24 1.16 26.22 -3.77
C ILE A 24 1.20 26.90 -2.40
N PRO A 25 0.05 27.22 -1.76
CA PRO A 25 0.05 27.82 -0.44
C PRO A 25 0.59 26.78 0.55
N ILE A 26 1.87 26.92 0.92
CA ILE A 26 2.46 26.13 2.00
C ILE A 26 1.84 26.65 3.30
N PRO A 27 1.09 25.81 4.06
CA PRO A 27 0.48 26.24 5.32
C PRO A 27 1.55 26.74 6.28
N ARG A 28 1.36 27.95 6.83
CA ARG A 28 2.23 28.52 7.87
C ARG A 28 1.93 27.89 9.22
N HIS A 29 2.25 26.61 9.35
CA HIS A 29 2.59 25.98 10.63
C HIS A 29 3.85 25.18 10.36
N ARG A 30 4.82 25.17 11.28
CA ARG A 30 5.99 24.28 11.21
C ARG A 30 5.53 22.81 11.25
N GLN A 31 5.00 22.29 10.15
CA GLN A 31 4.88 20.86 9.91
C GLN A 31 6.25 20.41 9.38
N THR A 32 7.08 19.89 10.27
CA THR A 32 8.14 18.99 9.82
C THR A 32 7.44 17.82 9.15
N TYR A 33 7.38 17.81 7.81
CA TYR A 33 6.97 16.63 7.07
C TYR A 33 7.98 15.52 7.38
N ASP A 34 7.58 14.59 8.26
CA ASP A 34 8.39 13.44 8.66
C ASP A 34 8.57 12.49 7.46
N ALA A 35 9.57 11.62 7.52
CA ALA A 35 9.89 10.68 6.45
C ALA A 35 8.73 9.72 6.11
N SER A 36 7.76 9.52 7.01
CA SER A 36 6.49 8.83 6.72
C SER A 36 5.64 9.58 5.68
N ALA A 37 5.57 10.92 5.73
CA ALA A 37 4.87 11.73 4.74
C ALA A 37 5.52 11.57 3.35
N PHE A 38 6.85 11.49 3.30
CA PHE A 38 7.55 11.17 2.05
C PHE A 38 7.14 9.80 1.49
N MET A 39 7.03 8.77 2.33
CA MET A 39 6.54 7.46 1.91
C MET A 39 5.09 7.53 1.40
N LEU A 40 4.20 8.23 2.10
CA LEU A 40 2.82 8.38 1.62
C LEU A 40 2.80 9.04 0.24
N LEU A 41 3.51 10.16 0.07
CA LEU A 41 3.59 10.83 -1.23
C LEU A 41 4.10 9.90 -2.34
N GLN A 42 5.11 9.06 -2.05
CA GLN A 42 5.60 8.07 -3.01
C GLN A 42 4.56 7.00 -3.35
N SER A 43 3.70 6.62 -2.40
CA SER A 43 2.63 5.64 -2.62
C SER A 43 1.49 6.22 -3.46
N TYR A 44 0.98 7.40 -3.09
CA TYR A 44 -0.18 8.03 -3.74
C TYR A 44 0.13 8.50 -5.17
N ARG A 45 1.39 8.82 -5.49
CA ARG A 45 1.79 9.23 -6.85
C ARG A 45 2.04 8.06 -7.82
N SER A 46 1.90 6.82 -7.37
CA SER A 46 2.21 5.64 -8.18
C SER A 46 1.13 5.37 -9.23
N ALA A 47 1.52 4.77 -10.36
CA ALA A 47 0.56 4.32 -11.37
C ALA A 47 -0.42 3.28 -10.80
N ALA A 48 0.03 2.42 -9.89
CA ALA A 48 -0.83 1.46 -9.20
C ALA A 48 -1.98 2.12 -8.43
N TRP A 49 -1.69 3.24 -7.76
CA TRP A 49 -2.72 3.97 -7.03
C TRP A 49 -3.73 4.59 -8.00
N ILE A 50 -3.26 5.25 -9.06
CA ILE A 50 -4.11 5.89 -10.07
C ILE A 50 -5.01 4.86 -10.77
N ASP A 51 -4.42 3.75 -11.24
CA ASP A 51 -5.17 2.67 -11.88
C ASP A 51 -6.18 2.03 -10.91
N GLY A 52 -5.83 1.96 -9.62
CA GLY A 52 -6.72 1.47 -8.57
C GLY A 52 -7.98 2.34 -8.40
N GLU A 53 -7.83 3.66 -8.36
CA GLU A 53 -8.95 4.58 -8.24
C GLU A 53 -9.81 4.64 -9.50
N ILE A 54 -9.20 4.58 -10.70
CA ILE A 54 -9.96 4.51 -11.96
C ILE A 54 -10.82 3.25 -11.98
N ARG A 55 -10.25 2.10 -11.63
CA ARG A 55 -11.00 0.84 -11.55
C ARG A 55 -12.11 0.88 -10.51
N LEU A 56 -11.88 1.53 -9.38
CA LEU A 56 -12.91 1.72 -8.37
C LEU A 56 -14.08 2.54 -8.92
N ALA A 57 -13.78 3.66 -9.59
CA ALA A 57 -14.79 4.48 -10.24
C ALA A 57 -15.54 3.71 -11.35
N GLU A 58 -14.84 2.90 -12.15
CA GLU A 58 -15.45 2.02 -13.14
C GLU A 58 -16.38 0.98 -12.50
N ALA A 59 -15.98 0.38 -11.38
CA ALA A 59 -16.81 -0.56 -10.64
C ALA A 59 -18.07 0.11 -10.08
N GLN A 60 -17.93 1.31 -9.48
CA GLN A 60 -19.07 2.11 -9.01
C GLN A 60 -20.02 2.48 -10.16
N ARG A 61 -19.47 2.87 -11.31
CA ARG A 61 -20.24 3.20 -12.51
C ARG A 61 -20.98 1.98 -13.06
N ALA A 62 -20.33 0.81 -13.11
CA ALA A 62 -20.95 -0.43 -13.57
C ALA A 62 -22.13 -0.85 -12.69
N MET A 63 -22.04 -0.61 -11.37
CA MET A 63 -23.12 -0.95 -10.44
C MET A 63 -24.39 -0.12 -10.62
N VAL A 64 -24.25 1.15 -10.99
CA VAL A 64 -25.41 2.04 -11.17
C VAL A 64 -25.85 2.13 -12.63
N ALA A 65 -25.19 1.41 -13.55
CA ALA A 65 -25.38 1.55 -14.99
C ALA A 65 -26.83 1.36 -15.46
N ASP A 66 -27.56 0.44 -14.83
CA ASP A 66 -28.93 0.08 -15.24
C ASP A 66 -29.99 1.09 -14.73
N GLU A 67 -29.68 1.85 -13.67
CA GLU A 67 -30.64 2.74 -12.99
C GLU A 67 -30.27 4.24 -13.12
N ALA A 68 -29.02 4.55 -13.48
CA ALA A 68 -28.50 5.91 -13.57
C ALA A 68 -28.84 6.61 -14.88
N THR A 69 -28.98 7.93 -14.84
CA THR A 69 -29.07 8.74 -16.06
C THR A 69 -27.72 8.79 -16.78
N PRO A 70 -27.70 9.06 -18.10
CA PRO A 70 -26.46 9.23 -18.85
C PRO A 70 -25.54 10.30 -18.23
N GLU A 71 -26.09 11.40 -17.73
CA GLU A 71 -25.34 12.49 -17.10
C GLU A 71 -24.66 12.02 -15.80
N LEU A 72 -25.37 11.21 -14.99
CA LEU A 72 -24.79 10.63 -13.78
C LEU A 72 -23.65 9.67 -14.14
N LEU A 73 -23.83 8.82 -15.15
CA LEU A 73 -22.78 7.89 -15.60
C LEU A 73 -21.55 8.62 -16.16
N GLU A 74 -21.74 9.75 -16.84
CA GLU A 74 -20.64 10.60 -17.31
C GLU A 74 -19.91 11.27 -16.15
N SER A 75 -20.63 11.72 -15.11
CA SER A 75 -20.02 12.31 -13.91
C SER A 75 -19.15 11.34 -13.09
N LEU A 76 -19.38 10.02 -13.25
CA LEU A 76 -18.60 8.96 -12.61
C LEU A 76 -17.35 8.55 -13.41
N VAL A 77 -17.12 9.14 -14.58
CA VAL A 77 -15.90 8.89 -15.35
C VAL A 77 -14.72 9.58 -14.66
N LEU A 78 -13.83 8.76 -14.09
CA LEU A 78 -12.60 9.26 -13.50
C LEU A 78 -11.48 9.32 -14.54
N THR A 79 -11.08 10.53 -14.91
CA THR A 79 -9.91 10.74 -15.77
C THR A 79 -8.61 10.60 -14.99
N HIS A 80 -7.49 10.42 -15.70
CA HIS A 80 -6.17 10.36 -15.08
C HIS A 80 -5.82 11.63 -14.29
N GLU A 81 -6.18 12.81 -14.81
CA GLU A 81 -5.94 14.09 -14.12
C GLU A 81 -6.75 14.18 -12.82
N MET A 82 -8.03 13.78 -12.86
CA MET A 82 -8.88 13.73 -11.67
C MET A 82 -8.34 12.74 -10.64
N ALA A 83 -7.90 11.55 -11.08
CA ALA A 83 -7.27 10.58 -10.19
C ALA A 83 -6.01 11.16 -9.53
N LEU A 84 -5.16 11.88 -10.27
CA LEU A 84 -3.99 12.55 -9.69
C LEU A 84 -4.39 13.62 -8.64
N GLN A 85 -5.46 14.39 -8.88
CA GLN A 85 -5.96 15.33 -7.88
C GLN A 85 -6.49 14.63 -6.63
N LEU A 86 -7.18 13.49 -6.80
CA LEU A 86 -7.61 12.64 -5.69
C LEU A 86 -6.40 12.08 -4.92
N ALA A 87 -5.32 11.69 -5.60
CA ALA A 87 -4.09 11.23 -4.95
C ALA A 87 -3.52 12.26 -3.99
N ILE A 88 -3.47 13.52 -4.42
CA ILE A 88 -2.95 14.62 -3.60
C ILE A 88 -3.84 14.83 -2.37
N ARG A 89 -5.17 14.84 -2.53
CA ARG A 89 -6.11 14.97 -1.41
C ARG A 89 -6.01 13.80 -0.44
N ALA A 90 -5.98 12.57 -0.97
CA ALA A 90 -5.87 11.37 -0.17
C ALA A 90 -4.54 11.32 0.59
N PHE A 91 -3.45 11.82 0.00
CA PHE A 91 -2.18 12.02 0.70
C PHE A 91 -2.34 12.97 1.90
N GLU A 92 -2.90 14.16 1.68
CA GLU A 92 -3.09 15.16 2.75
C GLU A 92 -3.93 14.61 3.91
N GLU A 93 -5.03 13.93 3.59
CA GLU A 93 -5.92 13.29 4.57
C GLU A 93 -5.23 12.15 5.33
N SER A 94 -4.28 11.46 4.68
CA SER A 94 -3.61 10.28 5.26
C SER A 94 -2.43 10.62 6.15
N ILE A 95 -1.86 11.83 6.07
CA ILE A 95 -0.75 12.27 6.94
C ILE A 95 -1.12 12.07 8.42
N GLY A 96 -2.29 12.58 8.82
CA GLY A 96 -2.76 12.48 10.22
C GLY A 96 -2.92 11.03 10.69
N SER A 97 -3.38 10.15 9.79
CA SER A 97 -3.54 8.72 10.08
C SER A 97 -2.22 8.01 10.37
N THR A 98 -1.08 8.55 9.92
CA THR A 98 0.26 7.97 10.16
C THR A 98 1.05 8.63 11.29
N ALA A 99 0.48 9.65 11.96
CA ALA A 99 1.19 10.40 13.00
C ALA A 99 1.62 9.55 14.21
N HIS A 100 0.95 8.41 14.44
CA HIS A 100 1.27 7.46 15.49
C HIS A 100 2.44 6.52 15.15
N LEU A 101 2.86 6.45 13.87
CA LEU A 101 3.91 5.56 13.42
C LEU A 101 5.29 6.13 13.76
N GLN A 102 6.20 5.23 14.11
CA GLN A 102 7.61 5.54 14.31
C GLN A 102 8.39 5.25 13.03
N THR A 103 9.08 6.26 12.49
CA THR A 103 9.87 6.12 11.24
C THR A 103 11.36 5.97 11.53
N ARG A 104 12.03 5.02 10.86
CA ARG A 104 13.46 4.70 11.00
C ARG A 104 14.10 4.33 9.67
N ILE A 105 15.34 4.74 9.47
CA ILE A 105 16.20 4.24 8.40
C ILE A 105 16.92 2.99 8.93
N ILE A 106 16.91 1.94 8.12
CA ILE A 106 17.50 0.64 8.42
C ILE A 106 18.65 0.41 7.43
N LEU A 107 19.80 0.05 7.97
CA LEU A 107 21.00 -0.30 7.21
C LEU A 107 21.06 -1.82 6.99
N ASP A 108 21.18 -2.23 5.74
CA ASP A 108 21.49 -3.60 5.36
C ASP A 108 23.01 -3.81 5.29
N ARG A 109 23.51 -4.77 6.08
CA ARG A 109 24.92 -5.21 6.12
C ARG A 109 25.12 -6.58 5.45
N THR A 110 24.09 -7.13 4.84
CA THR A 110 24.18 -8.40 4.12
C THR A 110 24.78 -8.19 2.73
N ALA A 111 25.09 -9.31 2.06
CA ALA A 111 25.52 -9.28 0.66
C ALA A 111 24.36 -9.22 -0.33
N VAL A 112 23.10 -9.35 0.14
CA VAL A 112 21.91 -9.36 -0.71
C VAL A 112 21.31 -7.97 -0.70
N PRO A 113 21.23 -7.27 -1.84
CA PRO A 113 20.72 -5.90 -1.86
C PRO A 113 19.19 -5.84 -1.80
N PHE A 114 18.66 -4.72 -1.31
CA PHE A 114 17.29 -4.33 -1.59
C PHE A 114 17.09 -3.99 -3.07
N PHE A 115 15.93 -4.36 -3.61
CA PHE A 115 15.40 -3.82 -4.86
C PHE A 115 14.05 -3.13 -4.60
N THR A 116 13.60 -2.31 -5.54
CA THR A 116 12.34 -1.56 -5.44
C THR A 116 11.42 -1.87 -6.62
N SER A 117 10.28 -1.20 -6.71
CA SER A 117 9.32 -1.33 -7.80
C SER A 117 8.79 0.03 -8.26
N ASP A 118 7.90 0.03 -9.24
CA ASP A 118 7.11 1.18 -9.66
C ASP A 118 6.04 1.60 -8.65
N ASP A 119 5.80 0.77 -7.62
CA ASP A 119 5.08 1.13 -6.41
C ASP A 119 5.96 0.87 -5.18
N PRO A 120 6.91 1.77 -4.90
CA PRO A 120 8.06 1.50 -4.03
C PRO A 120 7.67 1.35 -2.54
N VAL A 121 6.48 1.78 -2.16
CA VAL A 121 6.02 1.79 -0.77
C VAL A 121 5.09 0.62 -0.55
N VAL A 122 5.55 -0.36 0.23
CA VAL A 122 4.72 -1.47 0.64
C VAL A 122 4.05 -1.14 1.96
N TYR A 123 2.72 -1.07 1.94
CA TYR A 123 1.89 -1.13 3.14
C TYR A 123 1.64 -2.60 3.52
N THR A 124 1.86 -2.94 4.77
CA THR A 124 1.53 -4.26 5.32
C THR A 124 1.09 -4.18 6.78
N ASN A 125 0.36 -5.19 7.25
CA ASN A 125 -0.04 -5.30 8.65
C ASN A 125 0.01 -6.77 9.10
N ARG A 126 1.19 -7.22 9.54
CA ARG A 126 1.39 -8.58 10.06
C ARG A 126 0.44 -8.90 11.21
N PHE A 127 0.23 -7.93 12.09
CA PHE A 127 -0.65 -8.09 13.25
C PHE A 127 -2.07 -8.44 12.82
N HIS A 128 -2.66 -7.65 11.93
CA HIS A 128 -3.99 -7.92 11.38
C HIS A 128 -4.05 -9.26 10.62
N LEU A 129 -3.10 -9.50 9.71
CA LEU A 129 -3.07 -10.72 8.88
C LEU A 129 -2.93 -12.02 9.69
N GLN A 130 -2.38 -11.97 10.90
CA GLN A 130 -2.19 -13.16 11.75
C GLN A 130 -3.26 -13.35 12.82
N LYS A 131 -4.18 -12.40 12.99
CA LYS A 131 -5.07 -12.38 14.17
C LYS A 131 -6.55 -12.47 13.86
N ASP A 132 -6.95 -12.46 12.59
CA ASP A 132 -8.36 -12.35 12.22
C ASP A 132 -9.05 -11.24 13.04
N VAL A 133 -8.32 -10.11 13.23
CA VAL A 133 -8.82 -9.00 14.05
C VAL A 133 -10.02 -8.41 13.31
N LEU A 134 -11.17 -8.40 13.96
CA LEU A 134 -12.35 -7.68 13.48
C LEU A 134 -11.99 -6.19 13.31
N GLY A 135 -12.08 -5.68 12.08
CA GLY A 135 -11.79 -4.29 11.73
C GLY A 135 -10.92 -4.17 10.47
N GLY A 136 -10.90 -2.98 9.87
CA GLY A 136 -10.08 -2.73 8.68
C GLY A 136 -8.59 -2.60 9.01
N ALA A 137 -7.72 -3.03 8.09
CA ALA A 137 -6.29 -2.75 8.16
C ALA A 137 -5.92 -1.56 7.28
N GLY A 138 -6.39 -0.38 7.69
CA GLY A 138 -6.00 0.90 7.09
C GLY A 138 -4.71 1.47 7.70
N LEU A 139 -4.26 2.62 7.19
CA LEU A 139 -3.05 3.31 7.70
C LEU A 139 -3.14 3.70 9.19
N GLY A 140 -4.35 4.01 9.68
CA GLY A 140 -4.62 4.31 11.08
C GLY A 140 -4.84 3.07 11.97
N SER A 141 -4.75 1.86 11.42
CA SER A 141 -4.98 0.62 12.18
C SER A 141 -3.75 0.21 12.99
N SER A 142 -4.00 -0.40 14.15
CA SER A 142 -2.92 -0.97 14.96
C SER A 142 -2.12 -2.00 14.17
N GLY A 143 -0.80 -1.87 14.21
CA GLY A 143 0.11 -2.78 13.55
C GLY A 143 0.39 -2.46 12.09
N ALA A 144 0.01 -1.27 11.62
CA ALA A 144 0.41 -0.75 10.33
C ALA A 144 1.94 -0.67 10.20
N VAL A 145 2.44 -1.05 9.01
CA VAL A 145 3.85 -0.98 8.62
C VAL A 145 3.95 -0.48 7.19
N LEU A 146 4.80 0.53 6.97
CA LEU A 146 5.23 1.00 5.66
C LEU A 146 6.70 0.65 5.45
N LEU A 147 7.04 0.21 4.25
CA LEU A 147 8.38 -0.23 3.87
C LEU A 147 8.75 0.36 2.51
N MET A 148 9.88 1.05 2.42
CA MET A 148 10.34 1.64 1.17
C MET A 148 11.86 1.61 1.06
N PRO A 149 12.41 0.82 0.12
CA PRO A 149 13.84 0.86 -0.20
C PRO A 149 14.24 2.25 -0.70
N LEU A 150 15.23 2.86 -0.05
CA LEU A 150 15.85 4.12 -0.48
C LEU A 150 17.03 3.85 -1.40
N THR A 151 17.80 2.82 -1.06
CA THR A 151 18.95 2.34 -1.83
C THR A 151 19.06 0.81 -1.64
N PRO A 152 19.92 0.12 -2.40
CA PRO A 152 20.25 -1.29 -2.16
C PRO A 152 20.69 -1.63 -0.73
N GLN A 153 21.07 -0.64 0.08
CA GLN A 153 21.57 -0.83 1.45
C GLN A 153 20.71 -0.13 2.50
N LEU A 154 19.73 0.68 2.10
CA LEU A 154 18.95 1.51 3.03
C LEU A 154 17.47 1.28 2.80
N LEU A 155 16.76 0.94 3.87
CA LEU A 155 15.31 0.76 3.90
C LEU A 155 14.71 1.79 4.85
N LEU A 156 13.71 2.53 4.39
CA LEU A 156 12.87 3.36 5.24
C LEU A 156 11.71 2.52 5.76
N VAL A 157 11.52 2.50 7.07
CA VAL A 157 10.45 1.75 7.74
C VAL A 157 9.67 2.70 8.64
N SER A 158 8.36 2.78 8.45
CA SER A 158 7.44 3.36 9.43
C SER A 158 6.59 2.25 10.01
N PHE A 159 6.53 2.13 11.34
CA PHE A 159 5.81 1.03 11.99
C PHE A 159 5.09 1.54 13.24
N ASP A 160 4.01 0.86 13.61
CA ASP A 160 3.30 1.14 14.86
C ASP A 160 4.14 0.69 16.07
N PRO A 161 4.63 1.62 16.91
CA PRO A 161 5.47 1.30 18.07
C PRO A 161 4.70 0.67 19.24
N ALA A 162 3.37 0.75 19.26
CA ALA A 162 2.55 0.03 20.25
C ALA A 162 2.58 -1.49 19.97
N ILE A 163 2.67 -1.86 18.69
CA ILE A 163 2.62 -3.26 18.25
C ILE A 163 4.01 -3.85 18.04
N TYR A 164 4.94 -3.10 17.43
CA TYR A 164 6.27 -3.59 17.09
C TYR A 164 7.37 -2.83 17.80
N ARG A 165 8.51 -3.50 17.95
CA ARG A 165 9.79 -2.93 18.32
C ARG A 165 10.85 -3.41 17.34
N LEU A 166 11.78 -2.52 17.02
CA LEU A 166 12.98 -2.89 16.28
C LEU A 166 13.87 -3.78 17.17
N GLU A 167 14.30 -4.90 16.61
CA GLU A 167 15.30 -5.74 17.27
C GLU A 167 16.66 -5.03 17.27
N LYS A 168 17.36 -5.08 18.41
CA LYS A 168 18.77 -4.68 18.45
C LYS A 168 19.61 -5.85 17.92
N ARG A 169 20.41 -5.59 16.89
CA ARG A 169 21.32 -6.57 16.26
C ARG A 169 22.72 -6.01 16.24
N LEU A 170 23.73 -6.83 16.54
CA LEU A 170 25.13 -6.38 16.65
C LEU A 170 25.32 -5.17 17.61
N ARG A 171 24.47 -5.05 18.64
CA ARG A 171 24.42 -3.91 19.58
C ARG A 171 23.99 -2.57 18.94
N GLU A 172 23.57 -2.58 17.68
CA GLU A 172 23.08 -1.44 16.93
C GLU A 172 21.57 -1.54 16.69
N LEU A 173 20.88 -0.41 16.69
CA LEU A 173 19.45 -0.34 16.35
C LEU A 173 19.34 0.03 14.87
N GLY A 174 18.46 -0.66 14.13
CA GLY A 174 18.23 -0.36 12.72
C GLY A 174 19.29 -0.94 11.78
N VAL A 175 19.82 -2.11 12.11
CA VAL A 175 20.73 -2.87 11.25
C VAL A 175 20.12 -4.23 10.94
N ILE A 176 20.16 -4.64 9.68
CA ILE A 176 19.86 -6.00 9.22
C ILE A 176 21.19 -6.68 8.87
N ASP A 177 21.44 -7.83 9.48
CA ASP A 177 22.62 -8.69 9.26
C ASP A 177 22.23 -10.09 8.76
N ARG A 178 20.94 -10.33 8.52
CA ARG A 178 20.39 -11.60 8.11
C ARG A 178 19.78 -11.51 6.71
N VAL A 179 20.33 -12.31 5.78
CA VAL A 179 19.83 -12.41 4.39
C VAL A 179 18.33 -12.71 4.32
N GLY A 180 17.81 -13.54 5.23
CA GLY A 180 16.40 -13.87 5.27
C GLY A 180 15.46 -12.67 5.52
N ASP A 181 15.92 -11.64 6.24
CA ASP A 181 15.11 -10.44 6.46
C ASP A 181 15.07 -9.58 5.19
N VAL A 182 16.22 -9.40 4.53
CA VAL A 182 16.28 -8.70 3.22
C VAL A 182 15.43 -9.43 2.18
N ALA A 183 15.52 -10.76 2.13
CA ALA A 183 14.72 -11.58 1.24
C ALA A 183 13.21 -11.40 1.50
N ALA A 184 12.77 -11.29 2.75
CA ALA A 184 11.36 -11.06 3.08
C ALA A 184 10.87 -9.66 2.64
N PHE A 185 11.71 -8.63 2.74
CA PHE A 185 11.41 -7.30 2.22
C PHE A 185 11.34 -7.28 0.68
N ASN A 186 12.28 -7.95 0.04
CA ASN A 186 12.31 -8.12 -1.41
C ASN A 186 11.10 -8.93 -1.91
N ASP A 187 10.65 -9.95 -1.16
CA ASP A 187 9.41 -10.68 -1.44
C ASP A 187 8.22 -9.74 -1.43
N LEU A 188 8.10 -8.87 -0.42
CA LEU A 188 7.04 -7.88 -0.34
C LEU A 188 7.05 -6.90 -1.53
N GLN A 189 8.22 -6.41 -1.94
CA GLN A 189 8.37 -5.57 -3.14
C GLN A 189 7.96 -6.33 -4.42
N ALA A 190 8.38 -7.59 -4.55
CA ALA A 190 8.03 -8.44 -5.69
C ALA A 190 6.56 -8.87 -5.71
N VAL A 191 5.91 -8.97 -4.55
CA VAL A 191 4.47 -9.22 -4.45
C VAL A 191 3.69 -7.96 -4.83
N ARG A 192 4.06 -6.80 -4.26
CA ARG A 192 3.26 -5.57 -4.37
C ARG A 192 3.49 -4.76 -5.63
N GLY A 193 4.70 -4.80 -6.19
CA GLY A 193 5.09 -3.98 -7.36
C GLY A 193 4.08 -4.12 -8.49
N HIS A 194 3.82 -3.05 -9.22
CA HIS A 194 2.72 -2.99 -10.17
C HIS A 194 3.06 -3.73 -11.46
N ALA A 195 4.00 -3.19 -12.24
CA ALA A 195 4.45 -3.76 -13.49
C ALA A 195 5.96 -4.04 -13.50
N ASN A 196 6.76 -3.30 -12.73
CA ASN A 196 8.22 -3.33 -12.85
C ASN A 196 8.94 -3.51 -11.51
N LEU A 197 10.06 -4.22 -11.54
CA LEU A 197 11.04 -4.28 -10.45
C LEU A 197 12.34 -3.60 -10.89
N TYR A 198 12.90 -2.76 -10.03
CA TYR A 198 14.11 -1.99 -10.28
C TYR A 198 15.21 -2.36 -9.30
N PHE A 199 16.40 -2.62 -9.81
CA PHE A 199 17.58 -3.02 -9.04
C PHE A 199 18.82 -2.34 -9.62
N ARG A 200 19.86 -2.15 -8.79
CA ARG A 200 21.02 -1.32 -9.14
C ARG A 200 22.01 -2.03 -10.07
N ASP A 201 22.34 -3.29 -9.79
CA ASP A 201 23.42 -4.00 -10.46
C ASP A 201 22.89 -5.14 -11.32
N TRP A 202 23.27 -5.18 -12.60
CA TRP A 202 22.84 -6.22 -13.54
C TRP A 202 23.25 -7.65 -13.12
N ARG A 203 24.25 -7.77 -12.25
CA ARG A 203 24.65 -9.05 -11.65
C ARG A 203 23.54 -9.65 -10.78
N ASP A 204 22.67 -8.82 -10.20
CA ASP A 204 21.57 -9.25 -9.33
C ASP A 204 20.32 -9.71 -10.11
N ARG A 205 20.30 -9.61 -11.44
CA ARG A 205 19.11 -9.93 -12.25
C ARG A 205 18.54 -11.34 -12.00
N ALA A 206 19.42 -12.33 -11.77
CA ALA A 206 19.02 -13.70 -11.51
C ALA A 206 18.34 -13.83 -10.14
N LEU A 207 18.86 -13.13 -9.13
CA LEU A 207 18.25 -13.04 -7.81
C LEU A 207 16.85 -12.40 -7.90
N VAL A 208 16.72 -11.26 -8.59
CA VAL A 208 15.44 -10.56 -8.75
C VAL A 208 14.43 -11.43 -9.49
N ALA A 209 14.82 -12.04 -10.61
CA ALA A 209 13.96 -12.94 -11.38
C ALA A 209 13.51 -14.15 -10.55
N SER A 210 14.43 -14.78 -9.80
CA SER A 210 14.09 -15.91 -8.92
C SER A 210 13.13 -15.49 -7.81
N THR A 211 13.31 -14.28 -7.26
CA THR A 211 12.43 -13.74 -6.22
C THR A 211 11.02 -13.51 -6.76
N TYR A 212 10.90 -12.89 -7.94
CA TYR A 212 9.60 -12.73 -8.62
C TYR A 212 8.93 -14.07 -8.90
N HIS A 213 9.64 -15.04 -9.48
CA HIS A 213 9.07 -16.35 -9.78
C HIS A 213 8.60 -17.11 -8.54
N LYS A 214 9.34 -16.98 -7.43
CA LYS A 214 8.97 -17.57 -6.14
C LYS A 214 7.64 -17.02 -5.62
N VAL A 215 7.40 -15.71 -5.76
CA VAL A 215 6.22 -15.05 -5.14
C VAL A 215 5.08 -14.77 -6.12
N ARG A 216 5.24 -15.09 -7.41
CA ARG A 216 4.26 -14.77 -8.46
C ARG A 216 2.85 -15.27 -8.16
N SER A 217 2.72 -16.44 -7.54
CA SER A 217 1.41 -17.04 -7.19
C SER A 217 0.73 -16.35 -6.02
N SER A 218 1.50 -15.58 -5.23
CA SER A 218 0.98 -14.76 -4.13
C SER A 218 0.63 -13.34 -4.58
N ARG A 219 0.97 -12.96 -5.82
CA ARG A 219 0.55 -11.68 -6.39
C ARG A 219 -0.95 -11.72 -6.66
N ARG A 220 -1.65 -10.67 -6.25
CA ARG A 220 -3.04 -10.45 -6.62
C ARG A 220 -3.12 -9.65 -7.90
N GLU A 221 -4.09 -9.99 -8.74
CA GLU A 221 -4.46 -9.17 -9.89
C GLU A 221 -5.06 -7.83 -9.45
N ARG A 222 -5.74 -7.82 -8.29
CA ARG A 222 -6.40 -6.64 -7.72
C ARG A 222 -6.00 -6.43 -6.26
N TRP A 223 -5.65 -5.19 -5.93
CA TRP A 223 -5.33 -4.75 -4.57
C TRP A 223 -6.49 -4.06 -3.86
N VAL A 224 -7.57 -3.80 -4.59
CA VAL A 224 -8.84 -3.30 -4.08
C VAL A 224 -9.92 -4.24 -4.60
N ASP A 225 -10.67 -4.85 -3.67
CA ASP A 225 -11.87 -5.60 -3.97
C ASP A 225 -13.08 -4.70 -3.67
N VAL A 226 -14.05 -4.72 -4.58
CA VAL A 226 -15.29 -3.96 -4.49
C VAL A 226 -16.42 -4.95 -4.65
N GLU A 227 -17.30 -5.03 -3.65
CA GLU A 227 -18.41 -5.97 -3.61
C GLU A 227 -19.69 -5.24 -3.18
N THR A 228 -20.81 -5.62 -3.80
CA THR A 228 -22.14 -5.23 -3.33
C THR A 228 -22.57 -6.18 -2.24
N LEU A 229 -22.94 -5.66 -1.07
CA LEU A 229 -23.56 -6.45 -0.02
C LEU A 229 -25.02 -6.03 0.12
N GLN A 230 -25.94 -6.98 0.18
CA GLN A 230 -27.36 -6.73 0.44
C GLN A 230 -27.71 -7.21 1.84
N GLU A 231 -28.62 -6.51 2.53
CA GLU A 231 -29.09 -6.97 3.83
C GLU A 231 -29.77 -8.34 3.73
N THR A 232 -29.53 -9.16 4.75
CA THR A 232 -30.09 -10.51 4.86
C THR A 232 -31.62 -10.53 5.02
N ALA A 233 -32.16 -9.47 5.61
CA ALA A 233 -33.59 -9.21 5.77
C ALA A 233 -33.83 -7.70 5.89
N PRO A 234 -35.03 -7.19 5.56
CA PRO A 234 -35.37 -5.77 5.70
C PRO A 234 -35.07 -5.24 7.11
N GLY A 235 -34.23 -4.21 7.20
CA GLY A 235 -33.84 -3.58 8.47
C GLY A 235 -32.77 -4.33 9.27
N SER A 236 -32.21 -5.41 8.74
CA SER A 236 -31.09 -6.14 9.38
C SER A 236 -29.80 -5.32 9.40
N GLN A 237 -28.91 -5.61 10.36
CA GLN A 237 -27.53 -5.10 10.36
C GLN A 237 -26.54 -6.09 9.72
N THR A 238 -27.02 -7.24 9.24
CA THR A 238 -26.19 -8.27 8.61
C THR A 238 -26.36 -8.21 7.10
N PHE A 239 -25.25 -8.06 6.40
CA PHE A 239 -25.19 -8.00 4.94
C PHE A 239 -24.42 -9.18 4.38
N VAL A 240 -24.79 -9.64 3.18
CA VAL A 240 -24.14 -10.75 2.47
C VAL A 240 -23.78 -10.34 1.05
N ALA A 241 -22.66 -10.86 0.55
CA ALA A 241 -22.17 -10.54 -0.77
C ALA A 241 -23.13 -11.04 -1.87
N VAL A 242 -23.52 -10.13 -2.76
CA VAL A 242 -24.33 -10.45 -3.93
C VAL A 242 -23.40 -11.09 -4.96
N THR A 243 -23.34 -12.42 -4.96
CA THR A 243 -22.55 -13.22 -5.91
C THR A 243 -23.46 -13.78 -7.01
N SER A 244 -22.88 -14.18 -8.14
CA SER A 244 -23.61 -14.75 -9.27
C SER A 244 -24.51 -15.92 -8.82
N GLY A 245 -25.83 -15.74 -8.89
CA GLY A 245 -26.84 -16.69 -8.40
C GLY A 245 -27.74 -16.16 -7.28
N TRP A 246 -27.43 -15.02 -6.69
CA TRP A 246 -28.30 -14.34 -5.72
C TRP A 246 -29.44 -13.59 -6.39
N VAL A 247 -30.62 -13.64 -5.76
CA VAL A 247 -31.81 -12.87 -6.16
C VAL A 247 -31.71 -11.48 -5.55
N HIS A 248 -31.64 -10.45 -6.40
CA HIS A 248 -31.75 -9.06 -5.97
C HIS A 248 -33.12 -8.81 -5.35
N HIS A 249 -33.15 -8.26 -4.13
CA HIS A 249 -34.36 -7.95 -3.40
C HIS A 249 -34.56 -6.43 -3.35
N PRO A 250 -35.49 -5.85 -4.14
CA PRO A 250 -35.64 -4.40 -4.27
C PRO A 250 -36.10 -3.71 -2.97
N ASP A 251 -36.62 -4.47 -2.00
CA ASP A 251 -37.04 -4.00 -0.69
C ASP A 251 -35.90 -3.98 0.33
N ARG A 252 -34.68 -4.38 -0.07
CA ARG A 252 -33.53 -4.53 0.82
C ARG A 252 -32.44 -3.51 0.52
N ARG A 253 -31.87 -2.96 1.58
CA ARG A 253 -30.71 -2.06 1.47
C ARG A 253 -29.50 -2.79 0.93
N GLU A 254 -28.82 -2.12 0.02
CA GLU A 254 -27.51 -2.51 -0.49
C GLU A 254 -26.45 -1.52 -0.03
N ILE A 255 -25.25 -2.03 0.22
CA ILE A 255 -24.08 -1.23 0.55
C ILE A 255 -22.92 -1.66 -0.33
N LEU A 256 -22.10 -0.68 -0.69
CA LEU A 256 -20.81 -0.94 -1.30
C LEU A 256 -19.80 -1.30 -0.20
N HIS A 257 -19.22 -2.48 -0.31
CA HIS A 257 -18.09 -2.87 0.51
C HIS A 257 -16.80 -2.80 -0.30
N MET A 258 -15.82 -2.08 0.22
CA MET A 258 -14.49 -2.00 -0.36
C MET A 258 -13.47 -2.56 0.62
N GLN A 259 -12.65 -3.49 0.14
CA GLN A 259 -11.56 -4.06 0.90
C GLN A 259 -10.23 -3.83 0.18
N ARG A 260 -9.26 -3.22 0.88
CA ARG A 260 -7.88 -3.17 0.40
C ARG A 260 -7.15 -4.43 0.80
N ASN A 261 -6.57 -5.09 -0.19
CA ASN A 261 -5.75 -6.26 0.02
C ASN A 261 -4.35 -5.86 0.46
N ILE A 262 -3.80 -6.64 1.39
CA ILE A 262 -2.53 -6.34 2.02
C ILE A 262 -1.54 -7.46 1.70
N PRO A 263 -0.36 -7.15 1.16
CA PRO A 263 0.64 -8.15 0.82
C PRO A 263 1.21 -8.80 2.09
N ALA A 264 1.47 -10.10 1.98
CA ALA A 264 2.15 -10.90 3.00
C ALA A 264 3.35 -11.62 2.36
N PRO A 265 4.54 -11.61 2.99
CA PRO A 265 5.65 -12.42 2.53
C PRO A 265 5.48 -13.88 2.94
N GLY A 266 6.20 -14.78 2.27
CA GLY A 266 6.25 -16.20 2.68
C GLY A 266 6.85 -16.40 4.08
N ALA A 267 7.74 -15.50 4.50
CA ALA A 267 8.24 -15.41 5.87
C ALA A 267 8.36 -13.95 6.29
N TRP A 268 7.92 -13.62 7.51
CA TRP A 268 8.02 -12.25 8.03
C TRP A 268 9.46 -11.91 8.45
N PRO A 269 9.96 -10.70 8.15
CA PRO A 269 11.26 -10.26 8.62
C PRO A 269 11.29 -10.21 10.15
N LEU A 270 12.42 -10.61 10.74
CA LEU A 270 12.62 -10.61 12.20
C LEU A 270 12.99 -9.23 12.76
N LEU A 271 13.35 -8.28 11.87
CA LEU A 271 13.61 -6.88 12.22
C LEU A 271 12.54 -6.28 13.15
N LEU A 272 11.27 -6.53 12.87
CA LEU A 272 10.12 -6.04 13.65
C LEU A 272 9.55 -7.17 14.52
N ASN A 273 9.83 -7.11 15.81
CA ASN A 273 9.30 -8.04 16.79
C ASN A 273 8.08 -7.44 17.50
N TYR A 274 7.10 -8.29 17.84
CA TYR A 274 6.00 -7.83 18.68
C TYR A 274 6.49 -7.34 20.04
N THR A 275 5.91 -6.24 20.52
CA THR A 275 6.04 -5.78 21.90
C THR A 275 5.47 -6.83 22.86
N GLU A 276 5.85 -6.79 24.15
CA GLU A 276 5.25 -7.67 25.16
C GLU A 276 3.73 -7.48 25.23
N HIS A 277 3.27 -6.23 25.12
CA HIS A 277 1.84 -5.91 25.08
C HIS A 277 1.14 -6.59 23.89
N ALA A 278 1.67 -6.42 22.68
CA ALA A 278 1.12 -7.05 21.48
C ALA A 278 1.18 -8.58 21.53
N ARG A 279 2.21 -9.18 22.15
CA ARG A 279 2.29 -10.63 22.37
C ARG A 279 1.18 -11.12 23.28
N ARG A 280 0.87 -10.40 24.37
CA ARG A 280 -0.22 -10.76 25.29
C ARG A 280 -1.58 -10.65 24.60
N ALA A 281 -1.81 -9.56 23.88
CA ALA A 281 -3.03 -9.40 23.10
C ALA A 281 -3.13 -10.46 21.98
N ARG A 282 -1.99 -10.85 21.40
CA ARG A 282 -1.90 -11.97 20.45
C ARG A 282 -2.29 -13.31 21.08
N ARG A 283 -2.09 -13.52 22.39
CA ARG A 283 -2.54 -14.73 23.11
C ARG A 283 -4.00 -14.67 23.58
N GLY A 284 -4.74 -13.62 23.25
CA GLY A 284 -6.14 -13.44 23.65
C GLY A 284 -6.32 -12.89 25.06
N ALA A 285 -5.24 -12.54 25.76
CA ALA A 285 -5.29 -12.19 27.18
C ALA A 285 -5.82 -10.77 27.49
N ASN A 286 -6.01 -9.90 26.50
CA ASN A 286 -6.58 -8.55 26.69
C ASN A 286 -6.79 -7.82 25.34
N GLN A 287 -7.77 -8.22 24.52
CA GLN A 287 -7.97 -7.57 23.21
C GLN A 287 -8.41 -6.11 23.34
N HIS A 288 -9.20 -5.78 24.37
CA HIS A 288 -9.71 -4.42 24.61
C HIS A 288 -8.62 -3.41 24.97
N SER A 289 -7.46 -3.84 25.47
CA SER A 289 -6.38 -2.92 25.83
C SER A 289 -5.57 -2.41 24.64
N LEU A 290 -5.76 -2.98 23.44
CA LEU A 290 -5.08 -2.53 22.22
C LEU A 290 -5.62 -1.20 21.68
N TRP A 291 -6.82 -0.82 22.11
CA TRP A 291 -7.57 0.33 21.60
C TRP A 291 -7.65 1.49 22.61
N LYS A 292 -6.89 1.41 23.71
CA LYS A 292 -6.75 2.46 24.73
C LYS A 292 -5.36 3.07 24.67
#